data_AF-A0A1Y3G2I0-F1
#
_entry.id   AF-A0A1Y3G2I0-F1
#
_cell.length_a   1.000
_cell.length_b   1.000
_cell.length_c   1.000
_cell.angle_alpha   90.00
_cell.angle_beta   90.00
_cell.angle_gamma   90.00
#
_symmetry.space_group_name_H-M   'P 1'
#
loop_
_entity.id
_entity.type
_entity.pdbx_description
1 polymer ?
#
loop_
_entity_poly.entity_id
_entity_poly.type
_entity_poly.pdbx_seq_one_letter_code
_entity_poly.pdbx_strand_id
1 'polypeptide(L)'
;MRFLTLAAAFCIAAPGLAQAQSTPAPLSAYASEFIKKPVFSKSYQKMLTLPSWVRTGQGTSEIVKPLTIEGKAYLVTNICEPHNCHDHQLNLIFTKDGKQAWGLLSTFRGSKLYQLPLGEPDDAIMNALTKNFQENNPGSPT
;
A
#
# COMPACT_ATOMS: atom_id res chain seq x y z
N MET A 1 73.41 44.80 6.96
CA MET A 1 72.65 44.94 5.71
C MET A 1 71.19 45.22 6.09
N ARG A 2 70.74 46.46 5.90
CA ARG A 2 69.35 46.92 6.11
C ARG A 2 68.46 46.32 5.02
N PHE A 3 67.26 45.86 5.34
CA PHE A 3 66.07 46.11 4.52
C PHE A 3 64.83 46.22 5.42
N LEU A 4 64.35 47.45 5.58
CA LEU A 4 62.97 47.77 5.95
C LEU A 4 62.08 47.37 4.77
N THR A 5 60.96 46.69 5.02
CA THR A 5 59.88 46.60 4.03
C THR A 5 58.55 46.74 4.75
N LEU A 6 57.95 47.92 4.62
CA LEU A 6 56.53 48.14 4.88
C LEU A 6 55.73 47.27 3.89
N ALA A 7 54.78 46.48 4.39
CA ALA A 7 53.72 45.91 3.57
C ALA A 7 52.38 46.41 4.11
N ALA A 8 51.70 47.18 3.26
CA ALA A 8 50.46 47.88 3.53
C ALA A 8 49.28 46.91 3.75
N ALA A 9 48.40 47.26 4.68
CA ALA A 9 47.13 46.62 4.90
C ALA A 9 46.18 46.89 3.72
N PHE A 10 45.64 45.83 3.11
CA PHE A 10 44.52 45.91 2.18
C PHE A 10 43.42 44.96 2.68
N CYS A 11 42.52 45.47 3.50
CA CYS A 11 41.31 44.75 3.91
C CYS A 11 40.32 44.75 2.75
N ILE A 12 40.29 43.66 1.99
CA ILE A 12 39.26 43.41 0.97
C ILE A 12 37.99 43.00 1.73
N ALA A 13 37.05 43.93 1.89
CA ALA A 13 35.70 43.63 2.34
C ALA A 13 34.95 42.96 1.18
N ALA A 14 34.88 41.62 1.18
CA ALA A 14 34.03 40.88 0.25
C ALA A 14 32.56 41.05 0.67
N PRO A 15 31.64 41.41 -0.24
CA PRO A 15 30.21 41.46 0.05
C PRO A 15 29.72 40.05 0.38
N GLY A 16 29.16 39.89 1.58
CA GLY A 16 28.59 38.64 2.05
C GLY A 16 27.48 38.18 1.13
N LEU A 17 27.68 37.04 0.47
CA LEU A 17 26.60 36.26 -0.12
C LEU A 17 25.65 35.86 1.01
N ALA A 18 24.46 36.44 1.02
CA ALA A 18 23.37 35.95 1.84
C ALA A 18 23.08 34.51 1.42
N GLN A 19 23.62 33.54 2.17
CA GLN A 19 23.16 32.16 2.07
C GLN A 19 21.68 32.17 2.40
N ALA A 20 20.84 31.85 1.41
CA ALA A 20 19.47 31.44 1.66
C ALA A 20 19.53 30.25 2.63
N GLN A 21 19.28 30.53 3.90
CA GLN A 21 19.18 29.51 4.92
C GLN A 21 17.98 28.65 4.55
N SER A 22 18.23 27.45 4.02
CA SER A 22 17.24 26.39 3.94
C SER A 22 16.92 25.98 5.37
N THR A 23 15.97 26.65 6.00
CA THR A 23 15.37 26.19 7.25
C THR A 23 14.82 24.78 7.00
N PRO A 24 15.31 23.75 7.71
CA PRO A 24 14.72 22.42 7.62
C PRO A 24 13.24 22.57 7.97
N ALA A 25 12.35 22.11 7.08
CA ALA A 25 10.93 22.04 7.40
C ALA A 25 10.79 21.26 8.72
N PRO A 26 9.98 21.74 9.67
CA PRO A 26 9.85 21.09 10.97
C PRO A 26 9.42 19.63 10.76
N LEU A 27 10.11 18.70 11.44
CA LEU A 27 9.86 17.26 11.44
C LEU A 27 8.48 16.87 12.04
N SER A 28 7.59 17.84 12.25
CA SER A 28 6.34 17.72 13.00
C SER A 28 5.11 17.50 12.13
N ALA A 29 5.25 17.27 10.82
CA ALA A 29 4.11 16.87 10.00
C ALA A 29 3.86 15.37 10.21
N TYR A 30 2.72 15.02 10.82
CA TYR A 30 2.28 13.63 10.88
C TYR A 30 2.27 13.02 9.48
N ALA A 31 2.57 11.73 9.35
CA ALA A 31 2.57 11.06 8.05
C ALA A 31 1.24 11.29 7.28
N SER A 32 0.12 11.32 8.00
CA SER A 32 -1.22 11.64 7.49
C SER A 32 -1.36 13.02 6.83
N GLU A 33 -0.52 13.98 7.20
CA GLU A 33 -0.44 15.31 6.59
C GLU A 33 0.54 15.32 5.42
N PHE A 34 1.67 14.61 5.55
CA PHE A 34 2.69 14.52 4.52
C PHE A 34 2.16 13.85 3.25
N ILE A 35 1.43 12.74 3.39
CA ILE A 35 0.84 11.99 2.26
C ILE A 35 -0.20 12.79 1.47
N LYS A 36 -0.77 13.85 2.06
CA LYS A 36 -1.74 14.73 1.37
C LYS A 36 -1.06 15.77 0.48
N LYS A 37 0.23 16.05 0.67
CA LYS A 37 0.94 17.05 -0.16
C LYS A 37 1.10 16.52 -1.59
N PRO A 38 0.89 17.35 -2.65
CA PRO A 38 0.91 16.91 -4.04
C PRO A 38 2.18 16.15 -4.47
N VAL A 39 3.32 16.49 -3.89
CA VAL A 39 4.61 15.85 -4.19
C VAL A 39 4.70 14.41 -3.63
N PHE A 40 3.97 14.09 -2.56
CA PHE A 40 3.98 12.77 -1.91
C PHE A 40 2.70 11.97 -2.15
N SER A 41 1.58 12.60 -2.46
CA SER A 41 0.30 11.91 -2.68
C SER A 41 0.38 10.94 -3.86
N LYS A 42 1.11 11.30 -4.92
CA LYS A 42 1.27 10.43 -6.09
C LYS A 42 2.11 9.19 -5.78
N SER A 43 3.21 9.32 -5.04
CA SER A 43 4.03 8.17 -4.63
C SER A 43 3.29 7.32 -3.59
N TYR A 44 2.54 7.95 -2.69
CA TYR A 44 1.68 7.26 -1.73
C TYR A 44 0.53 6.50 -2.42
N GLN A 45 -0.17 7.10 -3.38
CA GLN A 45 -1.21 6.41 -4.16
C GLN A 45 -0.63 5.27 -5.01
N LYS A 46 0.57 5.44 -5.57
CA LYS A 46 1.30 4.36 -6.25
C LYS A 46 1.65 3.21 -5.30
N MET A 47 1.93 3.48 -4.04
CA MET A 47 2.14 2.44 -3.04
C MET A 47 0.87 1.63 -2.76
N LEU A 48 -0.32 2.25 -2.89
CA LEU A 48 -1.61 1.60 -2.70
C LEU A 48 -2.15 0.90 -3.97
N THR A 49 -1.40 0.86 -5.07
CA THR A 49 -1.90 0.22 -6.29
C THR A 49 -1.92 -1.29 -6.17
N LEU A 50 -3.10 -1.87 -6.38
CA LEU A 50 -3.26 -3.31 -6.49
C LEU A 50 -2.59 -3.86 -7.78
N PRO A 51 -2.16 -5.14 -7.77
CA PRO A 51 -1.67 -5.83 -8.97
C PRO A 51 -2.67 -5.74 -10.13
N SER A 52 -2.18 -5.80 -11.37
CA SER A 52 -3.02 -5.69 -12.57
C SER A 52 -4.09 -6.78 -12.63
N TRP A 53 -3.74 -8.04 -12.33
CA TRP A 53 -4.66 -9.18 -12.32
C TRP A 53 -5.81 -9.00 -11.32
N VAL A 54 -5.53 -8.37 -10.17
CA VAL A 54 -6.56 -7.99 -9.17
C VAL A 54 -7.47 -6.91 -9.74
N ARG A 55 -6.89 -5.84 -10.30
CA ARG A 55 -7.64 -4.68 -10.81
C ARG A 55 -8.54 -5.04 -11.99
N THR A 56 -8.11 -5.96 -12.84
CA THR A 56 -8.84 -6.34 -14.04
C THR A 56 -9.74 -7.57 -13.84
N GLY A 57 -9.60 -8.27 -12.71
CA GLY A 57 -10.26 -9.56 -12.49
C GLY A 57 -9.84 -10.64 -13.49
N GLN A 58 -8.69 -10.48 -14.14
CA GLN A 58 -8.15 -11.46 -15.09
C GLN A 58 -7.20 -12.39 -14.36
N GLY A 59 -7.71 -13.53 -13.92
CA GLY A 59 -6.99 -14.54 -13.16
C GLY A 59 -7.67 -15.90 -13.24
N THR A 60 -7.04 -16.92 -12.67
CA THR A 60 -7.66 -18.25 -12.56
C THR A 60 -8.67 -18.20 -11.42
N SER A 61 -9.92 -18.56 -11.67
CA SER A 61 -11.00 -18.42 -10.67
C SER A 61 -11.78 -19.71 -10.46
N GLU A 62 -12.38 -19.83 -9.29
CA GLU A 62 -13.40 -20.83 -9.03
C GLU A 62 -14.79 -20.38 -9.50
N ILE A 63 -15.72 -21.34 -9.54
CA ILE A 63 -17.14 -21.06 -9.72
C ILE A 63 -17.66 -20.23 -8.53
N VAL A 64 -18.49 -19.23 -8.81
CA VAL A 64 -19.17 -18.43 -7.80
C VAL A 64 -20.21 -19.27 -7.05
N LYS A 65 -20.16 -19.25 -5.71
CA LYS A 65 -21.04 -20.05 -4.84
C LYS A 65 -21.95 -19.13 -4.02
N PRO A 66 -23.18 -19.53 -3.70
CA PRO A 66 -24.02 -18.79 -2.75
C PRO A 66 -23.45 -18.91 -1.34
N LEU A 67 -23.57 -17.83 -0.56
CA LEU A 67 -23.14 -17.78 0.84
C LEU A 67 -24.23 -17.09 1.68
N THR A 68 -24.42 -17.54 2.92
CA THR A 68 -25.29 -16.86 3.89
C THR A 68 -24.47 -16.47 5.11
N ILE A 69 -24.52 -15.18 5.46
CA ILE A 69 -23.85 -14.60 6.63
C ILE A 69 -24.93 -13.89 7.43
N GLU A 70 -25.13 -14.31 8.68
CA GLU A 70 -26.13 -13.71 9.59
C GLU A 70 -27.53 -13.57 8.98
N GLY A 71 -27.96 -14.60 8.22
CA GLY A 71 -29.27 -14.62 7.55
C GLY A 71 -29.38 -13.78 6.27
N LYS A 72 -28.33 -13.03 5.89
CA LYS A 72 -28.25 -12.26 4.63
C LYS A 72 -27.56 -13.08 3.55
N ALA A 73 -28.00 -12.92 2.30
CA ALA A 73 -27.52 -13.70 1.17
C ALA A 73 -26.45 -12.96 0.34
N TYR A 74 -25.36 -13.66 0.06
CA TYR A 74 -24.18 -13.18 -0.65
C TYR A 74 -23.74 -14.18 -1.72
N LEU A 75 -22.71 -13.79 -2.47
CA LEU A 75 -21.97 -14.63 -3.40
C LEU A 75 -20.50 -14.64 -2.97
N VAL A 76 -19.84 -15.80 -3.04
CA VAL A 76 -18.43 -15.97 -2.68
C VAL A 76 -17.67 -16.65 -3.81
N THR A 77 -16.43 -16.23 -4.02
CA THR A 77 -15.51 -16.83 -5.01
C THR A 77 -14.07 -16.49 -4.64
N ASN A 78 -13.12 -17.09 -5.34
CA ASN A 78 -11.73 -16.69 -5.33
C ASN A 78 -11.20 -16.58 -6.77
N ILE A 79 -10.21 -15.71 -6.91
CA ILE A 79 -9.41 -15.56 -8.11
C ILE A 79 -7.94 -15.50 -7.70
N CYS A 80 -7.06 -16.11 -8.49
CA CYS A 80 -5.62 -16.12 -8.24
C CYS A 80 -4.84 -15.65 -9.45
N GLU A 81 -3.61 -15.19 -9.22
CA GLU A 81 -2.74 -14.76 -10.29
C GLU A 81 -2.39 -15.95 -11.20
N PRO A 82 -2.54 -15.83 -12.53
CA PRO A 82 -2.14 -16.88 -13.46
C PRO A 82 -0.70 -17.33 -13.22
N HIS A 83 -0.49 -18.65 -13.16
CA HIS A 83 0.81 -19.30 -12.90
C HIS A 83 1.42 -19.10 -11.50
N ASN A 84 0.87 -18.19 -10.67
CA ASN A 84 1.34 -17.90 -9.31
C ASN A 84 0.23 -18.09 -8.26
N CYS A 85 -0.70 -19.01 -8.52
CA CYS A 85 -1.91 -19.14 -7.72
C CYS A 85 -1.65 -19.43 -6.25
N HIS A 86 -0.59 -20.17 -5.91
CA HIS A 86 -0.23 -20.39 -4.52
C HIS A 86 0.12 -19.06 -3.83
N ASP A 87 0.96 -18.26 -4.48
CA ASP A 87 1.56 -17.08 -3.87
C ASP A 87 0.66 -15.85 -3.87
N HIS A 88 -0.31 -15.75 -4.79
CA HIS A 88 -1.10 -14.53 -5.01
C HIS A 88 -2.56 -14.87 -5.24
N GLN A 89 -3.39 -14.55 -4.25
CA GLN A 89 -4.78 -14.97 -4.19
C GLN A 89 -5.69 -13.85 -3.72
N LEU A 90 -6.90 -13.81 -4.26
CA LEU A 90 -7.91 -12.84 -3.90
C LEU A 90 -9.22 -13.58 -3.65
N ASN A 91 -9.65 -13.57 -2.39
CA ASN A 91 -10.95 -14.09 -1.99
C ASN A 91 -11.96 -12.94 -2.02
N LEU A 92 -13.17 -13.19 -2.52
CA LEU A 92 -14.15 -12.16 -2.82
C LEU A 92 -15.52 -12.55 -2.29
N ILE A 93 -16.22 -11.56 -1.73
CA ILE A 93 -17.64 -11.65 -1.38
C ILE A 93 -18.38 -10.49 -2.05
N PHE A 94 -19.54 -10.77 -2.63
CA PHE A 94 -20.42 -9.79 -3.24
C PHE A 94 -21.81 -9.84 -2.60
N THR A 95 -22.50 -8.71 -2.54
CA THR A 95 -23.96 -8.71 -2.39
C THR A 95 -24.59 -9.34 -3.63
N LYS A 96 -25.76 -9.99 -3.48
CA LYS A 96 -26.45 -10.61 -4.63
C LYS A 96 -26.83 -9.61 -5.73
N ASP A 97 -27.05 -8.35 -5.38
CA ASP A 97 -27.34 -7.28 -6.34
C ASP A 97 -26.07 -6.63 -6.94
N GLY A 98 -24.88 -7.10 -6.55
CA GLY A 98 -23.59 -6.65 -7.08
C GLY A 98 -23.19 -5.23 -6.69
N LYS A 99 -23.94 -4.54 -5.84
CA LYS A 99 -23.65 -3.14 -5.45
C LYS A 99 -22.48 -3.01 -4.49
N GLN A 100 -22.14 -4.08 -3.78
CA GLN A 100 -21.03 -4.08 -2.84
C GLN A 100 -20.20 -5.35 -2.98
N ALA A 101 -18.90 -5.18 -2.85
CA ALA A 101 -17.91 -6.24 -2.89
C ALA A 101 -16.85 -5.99 -1.83
N TRP A 102 -16.33 -7.08 -1.28
CA TRP A 102 -15.18 -7.09 -0.38
C TRP A 102 -14.17 -8.11 -0.85
N GLY A 103 -12.91 -7.86 -0.52
CA GLY A 103 -11.81 -8.72 -0.92
C GLY A 103 -10.80 -8.95 0.18
N LEU A 104 -10.15 -10.10 0.13
CA LEU A 104 -8.95 -10.39 0.92
C LEU A 104 -7.83 -10.78 -0.04
N LEU A 105 -6.94 -9.83 -0.32
CA LEU A 105 -5.74 -10.07 -1.11
C LEU A 105 -4.70 -10.74 -0.20
N SER A 106 -4.40 -12.00 -0.48
CA SER A 106 -3.42 -12.83 0.22
C SER A 106 -2.17 -12.99 -0.63
N THR A 107 -1.01 -12.79 -0.02
CA THR A 107 0.29 -12.89 -0.69
C THR A 107 1.27 -13.67 0.17
N PHE A 108 1.81 -14.76 -0.36
CA PHE A 108 2.93 -15.45 0.25
C PHE A 108 4.27 -14.86 -0.21
N ARG A 109 5.21 -14.75 0.72
CA ARG A 109 6.63 -14.47 0.46
C ARG A 109 7.46 -15.46 1.27
N GLY A 110 7.89 -16.54 0.62
CA GLY A 110 8.38 -17.72 1.33
C GLY A 110 7.27 -18.31 2.19
N SER A 111 7.55 -18.58 3.47
CA SER A 111 6.55 -19.11 4.41
C SER A 111 5.64 -18.05 5.07
N LYS A 112 5.85 -16.77 4.76
CA LYS A 112 5.11 -15.66 5.38
C LYS A 112 3.88 -15.30 4.56
N LEU A 113 2.72 -15.26 5.21
CA LEU A 113 1.47 -14.78 4.66
C LEU A 113 1.28 -13.29 4.98
N TYR A 114 0.95 -12.51 3.95
CA TYR A 114 0.55 -11.11 4.06
C TYR A 114 -0.86 -10.96 3.53
N GLN A 115 -1.71 -10.24 4.27
CA GLN A 115 -3.11 -10.07 3.93
C GLN A 115 -3.51 -8.59 3.93
N LEU A 116 -4.22 -8.18 2.89
CA LEU A 116 -4.77 -6.84 2.73
C LEU A 116 -6.29 -6.94 2.52
N PRO A 117 -7.09 -6.54 3.53
CA PRO A 117 -8.53 -6.37 3.37
C PRO A 117 -8.85 -5.24 2.40
N LEU A 118 -9.84 -5.46 1.53
CA LEU A 118 -10.31 -4.51 0.52
C LEU A 118 -11.81 -4.27 0.70
N GLY A 119 -12.23 -3.01 0.56
CA GLY A 119 -13.64 -2.63 0.66
C GLY A 119 -14.16 -2.44 2.10
N GLU A 120 -13.26 -2.34 3.08
CA GLU A 120 -13.60 -2.11 4.50
C GLU A 120 -14.62 -3.14 5.04
N PRO A 121 -14.28 -4.44 5.05
CA PRO A 121 -15.18 -5.46 5.57
C PRO A 121 -15.39 -5.29 7.08
N ASP A 122 -16.61 -5.54 7.55
CA ASP A 122 -16.88 -5.78 8.97
C ASP A 122 -16.37 -7.16 9.41
N ASP A 123 -16.47 -7.46 10.70
CA ASP A 123 -15.97 -8.72 11.27
C ASP A 123 -16.63 -9.95 10.64
N ALA A 124 -17.93 -9.89 10.33
CA ALA A 124 -18.66 -11.03 9.76
C ALA A 124 -18.20 -11.32 8.32
N ILE A 125 -18.05 -10.27 7.50
CA ILE A 125 -17.51 -10.39 6.15
C ILE A 125 -16.04 -10.81 6.18
N MET A 126 -15.24 -10.26 7.08
CA MET A 126 -13.82 -10.59 7.22
C MET A 126 -13.62 -12.06 7.63
N ASN A 127 -14.43 -12.57 8.56
CA ASN A 127 -14.42 -13.98 8.94
C ASN A 127 -14.78 -14.88 7.75
N ALA A 128 -15.77 -14.49 6.95
CA ALA A 128 -16.17 -15.25 5.76
C ALA A 128 -15.10 -15.24 4.65
N LEU A 129 -14.43 -14.09 4.41
CA LEU A 129 -13.31 -14.00 3.49
C LEU A 129 -12.13 -14.87 3.91
N THR A 130 -11.81 -14.86 5.22
CA THR A 130 -10.73 -15.67 5.80
C THR A 130 -11.05 -17.16 5.68
N LYS A 131 -12.30 -17.54 5.96
CA LYS A 131 -12.77 -18.92 5.78
C LYS A 131 -12.64 -19.38 4.33
N ASN A 132 -13.07 -18.56 3.36
CA ASN A 132 -12.93 -18.90 1.94
C ASN A 132 -11.45 -19.05 1.54
N PHE A 133 -10.56 -18.22 2.07
CA PHE A 133 -9.12 -18.40 1.86
C PHE A 133 -8.62 -19.74 2.38
N GLN A 134 -9.01 -20.12 3.60
CA GLN A 134 -8.59 -21.38 4.23
C GLN A 134 -9.11 -22.62 3.51
N GLU A 135 -10.38 -22.60 3.07
CA GLU A 135 -10.98 -23.70 2.31
C GLU A 135 -10.24 -23.96 0.99
N ASN A 136 -9.74 -22.90 0.36
CA ASN A 136 -8.96 -22.99 -0.89
C ASN A 136 -7.46 -23.23 -0.64
N ASN A 137 -6.99 -23.14 0.62
CA ASN A 137 -5.58 -23.29 0.99
C ASN A 137 -5.41 -24.07 2.30
N PRO A 138 -5.78 -25.37 2.32
CA PRO A 138 -5.71 -26.17 3.52
C PRO A 138 -4.27 -26.22 4.07
N GLY A 139 -4.12 -25.96 5.36
CA GLY A 139 -2.81 -25.94 6.05
C GLY A 139 -2.08 -24.60 6.04
N SER A 140 -2.67 -23.55 5.45
CA SER A 140 -2.12 -22.20 5.55
C SER A 140 -2.18 -21.64 6.98
N PRO A 141 -1.23 -20.78 7.39
CA PRO A 141 -1.30 -20.06 8.67
C PRO A 141 -2.59 -19.23 8.79
N THR A 142 -3.17 -19.21 9.99
CA THR A 142 -4.33 -18.38 10.37
C THR A 142 -3.94 -17.00 10.80
#